data_AF-A0A0C3D2P7-F1
#
_entry.id   AF-A0A0C3D2P7-F1
#
_cell.length_a   1.000
_cell.length_b   1.000
_cell.length_c   1.000
_cell.angle_alpha   90.00
_cell.angle_beta   90.00
_cell.angle_gamma   90.00
#
_symmetry.space_group_name_H-M   'P 1'
#
loop_
_entity.id
_entity.type
_entity.pdbx_description
1 polymer ?
#
loop_
_entity_poly.entity_id
_entity_poly.type
_entity_poly.pdbx_seq_one_letter_code
_entity_poly.pdbx_strand_id
1 'polypeptide(L)'
;RNPKQRRAHVAMDLHRPSDANKVIRDGLIVLGPCCPTHKLLLEPTRCMKCQSFEGSHFARDCTKLVDTCGTCAGNHRTKDCEVTSPDQCFCANCQEPGHGAWDRECPVYV
;
A
#
# COMPACT_ATOMS: atom_id res chain seq x y z
N ARG A 1 17.17 -11.80 4.18
CA ARG A 1 16.09 -12.76 3.90
C ARG A 1 15.77 -13.48 5.20
N ASN A 2 14.50 -13.52 5.62
CA ASN A 2 14.11 -14.26 6.84
C ASN A 2 14.16 -15.77 6.54
N PRO A 3 14.82 -16.61 7.36
CA PRO A 3 14.90 -18.06 7.12
C PRO A 3 13.53 -18.76 7.05
N LYS A 4 12.45 -18.14 7.54
CA LYS A 4 11.06 -18.65 7.46
C LYS A 4 10.28 -18.16 6.23
N GLN A 5 10.89 -17.39 5.32
CA GLN A 5 10.21 -16.87 4.14
C GLN A 5 9.93 -18.01 3.13
N ARG A 6 8.63 -18.30 2.88
CA ARG A 6 8.19 -19.39 1.99
C ARG A 6 7.58 -18.91 0.66
N ARG A 7 7.40 -17.60 0.51
CA ARG A 7 6.75 -16.99 -0.66
C ARG A 7 7.61 -15.83 -1.19
N ALA A 8 7.52 -15.60 -2.49
CA ALA A 8 8.10 -14.46 -3.18
C ALA A 8 7.01 -13.80 -4.03
N HIS A 9 7.15 -12.50 -4.24
CA HIS A 9 6.30 -11.72 -5.14
C HIS A 9 7.16 -11.26 -6.32
N VAL A 10 6.55 -11.19 -7.50
CA VAL A 10 7.21 -10.74 -8.73
C VAL A 10 6.35 -9.66 -9.37
N ALA A 11 6.99 -8.56 -9.76
CA ALA A 11 6.42 -7.59 -10.68
C ALA A 11 7.05 -7.84 -12.05
N MET A 12 6.23 -7.92 -13.09
CA MET A 12 6.69 -8.15 -14.46
C MET A 12 5.80 -7.40 -15.43
N ASP A 13 6.40 -6.96 -16.53
CA ASP A 13 5.68 -6.34 -17.62
C ASP A 13 5.31 -7.39 -18.67
N LEU A 14 4.08 -7.31 -19.18
CA LEU A 14 3.61 -8.13 -20.29
C LEU A 14 3.42 -7.25 -21.51
N HIS A 15 4.01 -7.66 -22.63
CA HIS A 15 4.05 -6.85 -23.85
C HIS A 15 2.66 -6.68 -24.50
N ARG A 16 1.75 -7.63 -24.31
CA ARG A 16 0.44 -7.63 -24.96
C ARG A 16 -0.68 -7.56 -23.92
N PRO A 17 -1.68 -6.67 -24.10
CA PRO A 17 -2.84 -6.62 -23.21
C PRO A 17 -3.63 -7.93 -23.16
N SER A 18 -3.67 -8.69 -24.26
CA SER A 18 -4.29 -10.02 -24.31
C SER A 18 -3.67 -11.00 -23.33
N ASP A 19 -2.34 -10.97 -23.23
CA ASP A 19 -1.58 -11.90 -22.39
C ASP A 19 -1.72 -11.49 -20.92
N ALA A 20 -1.69 -10.18 -20.65
CA ALA A 20 -1.98 -9.62 -19.33
C ALA A 20 -3.37 -10.03 -18.83
N ASN A 21 -4.40 -9.85 -19.65
CA ASN A 21 -5.77 -10.21 -19.27
C ASN A 21 -5.92 -11.72 -19.03
N LYS A 22 -5.23 -12.55 -19.83
CA LYS A 22 -5.21 -14.01 -19.63
C LYS A 22 -4.56 -14.39 -18.30
N VAL A 23 -3.38 -13.82 -18.01
CA VAL A 23 -2.65 -14.10 -16.77
C VAL A 23 -3.41 -13.60 -15.54
N ILE A 24 -4.05 -12.43 -15.61
CA ILE A 24 -4.90 -11.88 -14.53
C ILE A 24 -6.09 -12.80 -14.25
N ARG A 25 -6.74 -13.33 -15.29
CA ARG A 25 -7.91 -14.21 -15.14
C ARG A 25 -7.53 -15.62 -14.67
N ASP A 26 -6.50 -16.20 -15.28
CA ASP A 26 -6.20 -17.64 -15.14
C ASP A 26 -5.07 -17.90 -14.12
N GLY A 27 -4.35 -16.87 -13.69
CA GLY A 27 -3.12 -16.97 -12.91
C GLY A 27 -1.88 -17.23 -13.77
N LEU A 28 -0.71 -17.30 -13.12
CA LEU A 28 0.58 -17.58 -13.76
C LEU A 28 1.23 -18.81 -13.11
N ILE A 29 1.59 -19.81 -13.91
CA ILE A 29 2.33 -20.97 -13.40
C ILE A 29 3.83 -20.63 -13.35
N VAL A 30 4.41 -20.64 -12.15
CA VAL A 30 5.84 -20.39 -11.95
C VAL A 30 6.45 -21.59 -11.27
N LEU A 31 7.22 -22.39 -12.01
CA LEU A 31 7.89 -23.60 -11.49
C LEU A 31 6.92 -24.64 -10.87
N GLY A 32 5.68 -24.71 -11.35
CA GLY A 32 4.66 -25.67 -10.90
C GLY A 32 3.41 -25.05 -10.28
N PRO A 33 3.50 -24.26 -9.17
CA PRO A 33 2.33 -23.64 -8.58
C PRO A 33 1.69 -22.59 -9.49
N CYS A 34 0.35 -22.55 -9.50
CA CYS A 34 -0.42 -21.46 -10.07
C CYS A 34 -0.45 -20.28 -9.09
N CYS A 35 0.21 -19.19 -9.46
CA CYS A 35 0.28 -17.96 -8.71
C CYS A 35 -0.88 -17.04 -9.11
N PRO A 36 -1.71 -16.59 -8.15
CA PRO A 36 -2.67 -15.52 -8.40
C PRO A 36 -1.93 -14.28 -8.88
N THR A 37 -2.47 -13.62 -9.90
CA THR A 37 -1.90 -12.39 -10.43
C THR A 37 -2.94 -11.30 -10.44
N HIS A 38 -2.48 -10.05 -10.42
CA HIS A 38 -3.31 -8.87 -10.50
C HIS A 38 -2.55 -7.80 -11.26
N LYS A 39 -3.30 -6.86 -11.84
CA LYS A 39 -2.69 -5.66 -12.42
C LYS A 39 -2.01 -4.87 -11.30
N LEU A 40 -0.72 -4.57 -11.48
CA LEU A 40 -0.02 -3.66 -10.59
C LEU A 40 -0.53 -2.24 -10.87
N LEU A 41 -1.37 -1.73 -9.97
CA LEU A 41 -1.88 -0.37 -10.05
C LEU A 41 -0.85 0.59 -9.48
N LEU A 42 -0.72 1.78 -10.08
CA LEU A 42 0.11 2.84 -9.51
C LEU A 42 -0.45 3.20 -8.11
N GLU A 43 0.47 3.44 -7.19
CA GLU A 43 0.17 3.98 -5.86
C GLU A 43 0.73 5.40 -5.76
N PRO A 44 0.03 6.33 -5.10
CA PRO A 44 0.53 7.67 -4.84
C PRO A 44 1.83 7.57 -4.07
N THR A 45 2.75 8.48 -4.37
CA THR A 45 3.93 8.66 -3.55
C THR A 45 3.48 9.23 -2.21
N ARG A 46 3.36 8.37 -1.21
CA ARG A 46 3.02 8.73 0.17
C ARG A 46 4.27 8.71 1.04
N CYS A 47 4.52 9.82 1.74
CA CYS A 47 5.60 9.84 2.73
C CYS A 47 5.28 8.91 3.89
N MET A 48 6.11 7.88 4.13
CA MET A 48 5.87 6.92 5.21
C MET A 48 6.06 7.49 6.63
N LYS A 49 6.50 8.75 6.76
CA LYS A 49 6.62 9.47 8.04
C LYS A 49 5.38 10.31 8.35
N CYS A 50 4.92 11.13 7.42
CA CYS A 50 3.76 12.03 7.65
C CYS A 50 2.46 11.57 6.98
N GLN A 51 2.50 10.51 6.17
CA GLN A 51 1.39 9.94 5.40
C GLN A 51 0.79 10.86 4.34
N SER A 52 1.38 12.03 4.10
CA SER A 52 0.90 12.99 3.11
C SER A 52 1.11 12.50 1.68
N PHE A 53 0.10 12.71 0.84
CA PHE A 53 0.20 12.64 -0.63
C PHE A 53 0.82 13.91 -1.24
N GLU A 54 0.85 15.00 -0.49
CA GLU A 54 1.32 16.30 -0.96
C GLU A 54 2.85 16.42 -0.86
N GLY A 55 3.41 17.17 -1.82
CA GLY A 55 4.84 17.51 -1.83
C GLY A 55 5.79 16.37 -2.22
N SER A 56 5.27 15.21 -2.65
CA SER A 56 6.02 14.09 -3.26
C SER A 56 7.41 13.84 -2.65
N HIS A 57 7.47 13.75 -1.33
CA HIS A 57 8.73 13.58 -0.60
C HIS A 57 8.80 12.20 0.06
N PHE A 58 10.03 11.72 0.25
CA PHE A 58 10.27 10.46 0.95
C PHE A 58 10.45 10.70 2.45
N ALA A 59 10.26 9.66 3.25
CA ALA A 59 10.40 9.72 4.71
C ALA A 59 11.78 10.27 5.16
N ARG A 60 12.84 10.03 4.38
CA ARG A 60 14.19 10.56 4.63
C ARG A 60 14.30 12.08 4.52
N ASP A 61 13.44 12.69 3.70
CA ASP A 61 13.42 14.12 3.38
C ASP A 61 12.31 14.85 4.19
N CYS A 62 11.61 14.12 5.06
CA CYS A 62 10.46 14.63 5.79
C CYS A 62 10.86 15.41 7.05
N THR A 63 10.42 16.67 7.13
CA THR A 63 10.74 17.62 8.21
C THR A 63 9.86 17.46 9.47
N LYS A 64 8.79 16.66 9.42
CA LYS A 64 7.96 16.36 10.60
C LYS A 64 8.83 15.74 11.71
N LEU A 65 8.64 16.20 12.95
CA LEU A 65 9.37 15.67 14.10
C LEU A 65 8.88 14.28 14.54
N VAL A 66 7.56 14.04 14.39
CA VAL A 66 6.89 12.83 14.86
C VAL A 66 6.27 12.08 13.67
N ASP A 67 6.30 10.75 13.74
CA ASP A 67 5.62 9.87 12.79
C ASP A 67 4.09 10.02 12.92
N THR A 68 3.40 10.05 11.79
CA THR A 68 1.94 9.99 11.69
C THR A 68 1.55 8.56 11.30
N CYS A 69 0.61 7.98 12.04
CA CYS A 69 0.12 6.64 11.79
C CYS A 69 -0.74 6.61 10.52
N GLY A 70 -0.45 5.66 9.63
CA GLY A 70 -1.23 5.45 8.41
C GLY A 70 -2.64 4.88 8.63
N THR A 71 -2.93 4.35 9.82
CA THR A 71 -4.22 3.70 10.12
C THR A 71 -5.18 4.63 10.88
N CYS A 72 -4.68 5.36 11.87
CA CYS A 72 -5.52 6.17 12.77
C CYS A 72 -5.08 7.65 12.86
N ALA A 73 -4.14 8.09 12.02
CA ALA A 73 -3.55 9.44 12.02
C ALA A 73 -2.87 9.89 13.34
N GLY A 74 -2.70 8.99 14.32
CA GLY A 74 -2.04 9.27 15.59
C GLY A 74 -0.53 9.54 15.49
N ASN A 75 0.05 10.08 16.56
CA ASN A 75 1.47 10.45 16.66
C ASN A 75 2.38 9.27 17.02
N HIS A 76 2.36 8.23 16.20
CA HIS A 76 3.21 7.04 16.37
C HIS A 76 3.42 6.36 15.01
N ARG A 77 4.36 5.40 14.96
CA ARG A 77 4.56 4.61 13.74
C ARG A 77 3.39 3.65 13.54
N THR A 78 3.00 3.45 12.28
CA THR A 78 1.92 2.52 11.90
C THR A 78 2.15 1.10 12.42
N LYS A 79 3.42 0.66 12.51
CA LYS A 79 3.76 -0.68 13.04
C LYS A 79 3.44 -0.86 14.53
N ASP A 80 3.34 0.24 15.27
CA ASP A 80 3.07 0.28 16.72
C ASP A 80 1.58 0.64 16.97
N CYS A 81 0.75 0.61 15.93
CA CYS A 81 -0.68 0.89 16.02
C CYS A 81 -1.45 -0.29 16.59
N GLU A 82 -2.28 -0.05 17.60
CA GLU A 82 -3.17 -1.05 18.20
C GLU A 82 -4.58 -1.06 17.57
N VAL A 83 -4.88 -0.07 16.71
CA VAL A 83 -6.14 0.00 15.98
C VAL A 83 -6.23 -1.14 14.99
N THR A 84 -7.26 -1.97 15.16
CA THR A 84 -7.55 -3.12 14.30
C THR A 84 -8.93 -3.03 13.65
N SER A 85 -9.82 -2.17 14.16
CA SER A 85 -11.20 -2.08 13.72
C SER A 85 -11.40 -0.87 12.78
N PRO A 86 -12.15 -1.01 11.67
CA PRO A 86 -12.32 0.07 10.69
C PRO A 86 -12.96 1.34 11.25
N ASP A 87 -13.83 1.21 12.25
CA ASP A 87 -14.48 2.32 12.96
C ASP A 87 -13.49 3.22 13.72
N GLN A 88 -12.33 2.70 14.06
CA GLN A 88 -11.25 3.43 14.72
C GLN A 88 -10.18 3.93 13.72
N CYS A 89 -10.31 3.59 12.44
CA CYS A 89 -9.45 4.11 11.41
C CYS A 89 -9.78 5.57 11.12
N PHE A 90 -8.74 6.35 10.83
CA PHE A 90 -8.85 7.76 10.49
C PHE A 90 -7.79 8.14 9.47
N CYS A 91 -8.22 8.81 8.40
CA CYS A 91 -7.34 9.15 7.31
C CYS A 91 -6.65 10.50 7.54
N ALA A 92 -5.31 10.49 7.59
CA ALA A 92 -4.51 11.70 7.75
C ALA A 92 -4.57 12.66 6.55
N ASN A 93 -5.08 12.23 5.38
CA ASN A 93 -5.16 13.06 4.18
C ASN A 93 -6.53 13.75 4.01
N CYS A 94 -7.63 12.98 3.99
CA CYS A 94 -8.97 13.57 3.86
C CYS A 94 -9.63 13.97 5.19
N GLN A 95 -9.03 13.62 6.33
CA GLN A 95 -9.56 13.92 7.66
C GLN A 95 -10.93 13.28 7.95
N GLU A 96 -11.23 12.14 7.33
CA GLU A 96 -12.47 11.38 7.56
C GLU A 96 -12.19 10.06 8.30
N PRO A 97 -13.12 9.61 9.17
CA PRO A 97 -13.05 8.29 9.82
C PRO A 97 -13.42 7.15 8.85
N GLY A 98 -13.23 5.91 9.31
CA GLY A 98 -13.65 4.70 8.61
C GLY A 98 -12.61 4.07 7.70
N HIS A 99 -11.51 4.78 7.39
CA HIS A 99 -10.41 4.26 6.58
C HIS A 99 -9.06 4.90 6.96
N GLY A 100 -7.97 4.23 6.59
CA GLY A 100 -6.61 4.73 6.79
C GLY A 100 -6.09 5.49 5.57
N ALA A 101 -4.96 6.17 5.74
CA ALA A 101 -4.25 6.87 4.66
C ALA A 101 -3.70 5.93 3.56
N TRP A 102 -3.78 4.62 3.75
CA TRP A 102 -3.42 3.58 2.77
C TRP A 102 -4.61 3.11 1.92
N ASP A 103 -5.83 3.56 2.21
CA ASP A 103 -7.03 3.14 1.49
C ASP A 103 -7.10 3.79 0.11
N ARG A 104 -7.39 2.96 -0.90
CA ARG A 104 -7.53 3.36 -2.30
C ARG A 104 -8.88 4.00 -2.62
N GLU A 105 -9.87 3.84 -1.74
CA GLU A 105 -11.19 4.46 -1.85
C GLU A 105 -11.24 5.85 -1.22
N CYS A 106 -10.12 6.33 -0.67
CA CYS A 106 -10.02 7.68 -0.12
C CYS A 106 -10.32 8.73 -1.21
N PRO A 107 -11.21 9.72 -0.96
CA PRO A 107 -11.62 10.69 -1.97
C PRO A 107 -10.50 11.62 -2.45
N VAL A 108 -9.40 11.70 -1.71
CA VAL A 108 -8.21 12.50 -2.06
C VAL A 108 -7.02 11.62 -2.46
N TYR A 109 -7.26 10.35 -2.79
CA TYR A 109 -6.23 9.45 -3.31
C TYR A 109 -5.77 9.93 -4.70
N VAL A 110 -4.46 10.15 -4.84
CA VAL A 110 -3.83 10.75 -6.04
C VAL A 110 -3.22 9.70 -6.96
#